data_AF-K6U3C5-F1
#
_entry.id   AF-K6U3C5-F1
#
_cell.length_a   1.000
_cell.length_b   1.000
_cell.length_c   1.000
_cell.angle_alpha   90.00
_cell.angle_beta   90.00
_cell.angle_gamma   90.00
#
_symmetry.space_group_name_H-M   'P 1'
#
loop_
_entity.id
_entity.type
_entity.pdbx_description
1 polymer ?
#
loop_
_entity_poly.entity_id
_entity_poly.type
_entity_poly.pdbx_seq_one_letter_code
_entity_poly.pdbx_strand_id
1 'polypeptide(L)'
;MEIKKILVLGDSDSGKRTALKHVCNNLVETEAASYGKTIINNKKLQIFSPSSAERFKFMKDILSKNMDGAIIVIDNTQGITLNCEEMIDFVEEKSVPYVIFANKHDLSDIPLYTRYPDVLIVPTEAISGKGISEGLNTLLELMDPEYVSKIKAVSC
;
A
#
# COMPACT_ATOMS: atom_id res chain seq x y z
N MET A 1 -17.88 1.85 -14.84
CA MET A 1 -17.33 1.64 -13.48
C MET A 1 -15.82 1.69 -13.59
N GLU A 2 -15.21 2.66 -12.93
CA GLU A 2 -13.77 2.90 -13.01
C GLU A 2 -12.98 1.75 -12.39
N ILE A 3 -11.84 1.41 -13.01
CA ILE A 3 -10.90 0.40 -12.51
C ILE A 3 -9.67 1.13 -12.00
N LYS A 4 -9.30 0.89 -10.74
CA LYS A 4 -8.08 1.40 -10.12
C LYS A 4 -7.09 0.27 -9.90
N LYS A 5 -5.83 0.51 -10.25
CA LYS A 5 -4.72 -0.43 -10.05
C LYS A 5 -3.92 -0.02 -8.82
N ILE A 6 -3.93 -0.87 -7.81
CA ILE A 6 -3.22 -0.67 -6.55
C ILE A 6 -2.02 -1.61 -6.50
N LEU A 7 -0.85 -1.05 -6.16
CA LEU A 7 0.35 -1.82 -5.91
C LEU A 7 0.55 -1.98 -4.40
N VAL A 8 0.82 -3.20 -3.95
CA VAL A 8 1.16 -3.48 -2.55
C VAL A 8 2.62 -3.90 -2.48
N LEU A 9 3.41 -3.08 -1.79
CA LEU A 9 4.86 -3.23 -1.66
C LEU A 9 5.25 -3.43 -0.20
N GLY A 10 6.51 -3.78 0.04
CA GLY A 10 7.07 -4.09 1.35
C GLY A 10 7.99 -5.30 1.29
N ASP A 11 8.78 -5.49 2.35
CA ASP A 11 9.70 -6.62 2.46
C ASP A 11 9.00 -7.98 2.50
N SER A 12 9.77 -9.02 2.23
CA SER A 12 9.35 -10.39 2.54
C SER A 12 8.94 -10.47 4.01
N ASP A 13 7.85 -11.19 4.29
CA ASP A 13 7.26 -11.33 5.64
C ASP A 13 6.72 -10.04 6.31
N SER A 14 6.63 -8.91 5.59
CA SER A 14 6.00 -7.71 6.15
C SER A 14 4.49 -7.83 6.39
N GLY A 15 3.87 -8.92 5.91
CA GLY A 15 2.44 -9.21 6.08
C GLY A 15 1.56 -8.86 4.88
N LYS A 16 2.13 -8.42 3.74
CA LYS A 16 1.41 -8.10 2.49
C LYS A 16 0.33 -9.12 2.13
N ARG A 17 0.74 -10.39 2.03
CA ARG A 17 -0.14 -11.50 1.63
C ARG A 17 -1.31 -11.65 2.61
N THR A 18 -1.03 -11.58 3.91
CA THR A 18 -2.04 -11.72 4.95
C THR A 18 -3.03 -10.55 4.90
N ALA A 19 -2.55 -9.31 4.77
CA ALA A 19 -3.38 -8.12 4.58
C ALA A 19 -4.29 -8.24 3.34
N LEU A 20 -3.76 -8.73 2.22
CA LEU A 20 -4.54 -8.91 0.99
C LEU A 20 -5.70 -9.89 1.12
N LYS A 21 -5.62 -10.88 2.01
CA LYS A 21 -6.74 -11.81 2.27
C LYS A 21 -7.95 -11.13 2.91
N HIS A 22 -7.75 -10.01 3.62
CA HIS A 22 -8.84 -9.21 4.17
C HIS A 22 -9.46 -8.27 3.13
N VAL A 23 -8.74 -7.98 2.04
CA VAL A 23 -9.16 -7.00 1.02
C VAL A 23 -9.79 -7.69 -0.20
N CYS A 24 -9.20 -8.80 -0.63
CA CYS A 24 -9.53 -9.43 -1.91
C CYS A 24 -10.54 -10.56 -1.71
N ASN A 25 -11.64 -10.52 -2.47
CA ASN A 25 -12.60 -11.64 -2.51
C ASN A 25 -11.95 -12.92 -3.04
N ASN A 26 -11.06 -12.76 -4.02
CA ASN A 26 -10.25 -13.84 -4.58
C ASN A 26 -8.81 -13.34 -4.73
N LEU A 27 -7.86 -14.09 -4.15
CA LEU A 27 -6.44 -13.84 -4.25
C LEU A 27 -5.79 -14.99 -5.04
N VAL A 28 -5.19 -14.67 -6.18
CA VAL A 28 -4.37 -15.59 -6.96
C VAL A 28 -2.93 -15.39 -6.55
N GLU A 29 -2.23 -16.49 -6.28
CA GLU A 29 -0.87 -16.45 -5.75
C GLU A 29 0.05 -17.29 -6.62
N THR A 30 1.22 -16.73 -6.92
CA THR A 30 2.31 -17.38 -7.65
C THR A 30 3.59 -17.17 -6.87
N GLU A 31 4.67 -17.86 -7.26
CA GLU A 31 5.98 -17.64 -6.66
C GLU A 31 6.50 -16.20 -6.82
N ALA A 32 6.11 -15.52 -7.90
CA ALA A 32 6.58 -14.17 -8.20
C ALA A 32 5.72 -13.07 -7.57
N ALA A 33 4.41 -13.29 -7.42
CA ALA A 33 3.48 -12.26 -6.99
C ALA A 33 2.12 -12.81 -6.56
N SER A 34 1.40 -12.00 -5.78
CA SER A 34 -0.02 -12.14 -5.52
C SER A 34 -0.81 -11.12 -6.34
N TYR A 35 -1.97 -11.55 -6.85
CA TYR A 35 -2.90 -10.71 -7.61
C TYR A 35 -4.32 -10.91 -7.11
N GLY A 36 -5.01 -9.82 -6.81
CA GLY A 36 -6.36 -9.83 -6.28
C GLY A 36 -7.29 -8.86 -6.98
N LYS A 37 -8.58 -9.10 -6.85
CA LYS A 37 -9.64 -8.19 -7.29
C LYS A 37 -10.65 -7.99 -6.17
N THR A 38 -11.13 -6.76 -6.03
CA THR A 38 -12.23 -6.44 -5.13
C THR A 38 -13.05 -5.27 -5.67
N ILE A 39 -14.20 -5.00 -5.06
CA ILE A 39 -15.04 -3.85 -5.36
C ILE A 39 -15.33 -3.15 -4.04
N ILE A 40 -14.95 -1.88 -3.94
CA ILE A 40 -15.17 -1.04 -2.75
C ILE A 40 -15.71 0.30 -3.22
N ASN A 41 -16.77 0.81 -2.58
CA ASN A 41 -17.40 2.10 -2.93
C ASN A 41 -17.69 2.25 -4.43
N ASN A 42 -18.18 1.17 -5.07
CA ASN A 42 -18.47 1.11 -6.50
C ASN A 42 -17.23 1.34 -7.42
N LYS A 43 -16.00 1.26 -6.88
CA LYS A 43 -14.72 1.28 -7.61
C LYS A 43 -14.19 -0.15 -7.73
N LYS A 44 -13.82 -0.60 -8.93
CA LYS A 44 -13.18 -1.91 -9.14
C LYS A 44 -11.69 -1.77 -8.84
N LEU A 45 -11.18 -2.54 -7.90
CA LEU A 45 -9.75 -2.54 -7.57
C LEU A 45 -9.08 -3.78 -8.16
N GLN A 46 -7.97 -3.56 -8.86
CA GLN A 46 -7.03 -4.61 -9.25
C GLN A 46 -5.76 -4.42 -8.43
N ILE A 47 -5.43 -5.41 -7.62
CA ILE A 47 -4.36 -5.32 -6.64
C ILE A 47 -3.23 -6.26 -7.06
N PHE A 48 -2.02 -5.73 -7.14
CA PHE A 48 -0.82 -6.49 -7.47
C PHE A 48 0.20 -6.36 -6.34
N SER A 49 0.86 -7.46 -5.97
CA SER A 49 1.90 -7.48 -4.94
C SER A 49 3.04 -8.38 -5.36
N PRO A 50 4.24 -7.85 -5.67
CA PRO A 50 5.45 -8.67 -5.78
C PRO A 50 5.69 -9.47 -4.50
N SER A 51 6.19 -10.70 -4.62
CA SER A 51 6.42 -11.57 -3.46
C SER A 51 7.63 -11.14 -2.60
N SER A 52 8.62 -10.48 -3.21
CA SER A 52 9.84 -9.99 -2.56
C SER A 52 10.32 -8.65 -3.14
N ALA A 53 11.26 -8.00 -2.45
CA ALA A 53 11.93 -6.80 -2.95
C ALA A 53 12.69 -7.05 -4.26
N GLU A 54 13.28 -8.24 -4.43
CA GLU A 54 13.94 -8.64 -5.69
C GLU A 54 12.94 -8.75 -6.84
N ARG A 55 11.76 -9.36 -6.60
CA ARG A 55 10.68 -9.42 -7.59
C ARG A 55 10.15 -8.04 -7.93
N PHE A 56 10.02 -7.16 -6.93
CA PHE A 56 9.69 -5.76 -7.19
C PHE A 56 10.71 -5.09 -8.11
N LYS A 57 12.02 -5.21 -7.83
CA LYS A 57 13.08 -4.63 -8.67
C LYS A 57 13.02 -5.14 -10.10
N PHE A 58 12.84 -6.46 -10.27
CA PHE A 58 12.70 -7.07 -11.59
C PHE A 58 11.48 -6.54 -12.36
N MET A 59 10.38 -6.27 -11.66
CA MET A 59 9.12 -5.84 -12.28
C MET A 59 8.94 -4.32 -12.33
N LYS A 60 9.87 -3.54 -11.74
CA LYS A 60 9.73 -2.09 -11.48
C LYS A 60 9.30 -1.31 -12.72
N ASP A 61 9.92 -1.60 -13.87
CA ASP A 61 9.60 -0.93 -15.14
C ASP A 61 8.18 -1.20 -15.62
N ILE A 62 7.67 -2.41 -15.42
CA ILE A 62 6.31 -2.79 -15.80
C ILE A 62 5.31 -2.18 -14.81
N LEU A 63 5.62 -2.24 -13.51
CA LEU A 63 4.77 -1.71 -12.43
C LEU A 63 4.66 -0.18 -12.47
N SER A 64 5.66 0.50 -13.04
CA SER A 64 5.64 1.95 -13.24
C SER A 64 4.55 2.42 -14.20
N LYS A 65 3.93 1.51 -14.98
CA LYS A 65 2.95 1.84 -16.01
C LYS A 65 1.54 1.69 -15.47
N ASN A 66 0.80 2.81 -15.40
CA ASN A 66 -0.63 2.86 -15.08
C ASN A 66 -0.99 2.40 -13.66
N MET A 67 -0.18 2.73 -12.65
CA MET A 67 -0.54 2.56 -11.24
C MET A 67 -1.36 3.77 -10.77
N ASP A 68 -2.48 3.53 -10.08
CA ASP A 68 -3.35 4.59 -9.57
C ASP A 68 -3.12 4.89 -8.08
N GLY A 69 -2.59 3.93 -7.32
CA GLY A 69 -2.32 4.06 -5.89
C GLY A 69 -1.37 2.97 -5.39
N ALA A 70 -0.76 3.18 -4.22
CA ALA A 70 0.07 2.15 -3.59
C ALA A 70 -0.17 2.01 -2.07
N ILE A 71 0.15 0.83 -1.56
CA ILE A 71 0.23 0.55 -0.12
C ILE A 71 1.63 0.01 0.15
N ILE A 72 2.36 0.63 1.06
CA ILE A 72 3.65 0.12 1.54
C ILE A 72 3.42 -0.57 2.88
N VAL A 73 3.59 -1.88 2.94
CA VAL A 73 3.42 -2.66 4.18
C VAL A 73 4.77 -2.85 4.85
N ILE A 74 4.92 -2.26 6.03
CA ILE A 74 6.14 -2.27 6.83
C ILE A 74 5.91 -3.14 8.06
N ASP A 75 6.86 -4.02 8.36
CA ASP A 75 6.88 -4.72 9.64
C ASP A 75 7.32 -3.75 10.74
N ASN A 76 6.38 -3.36 11.62
CA ASN A 76 6.63 -2.37 12.66
C ASN A 76 7.62 -2.85 13.73
N THR A 77 7.93 -4.15 13.79
CA THR A 77 8.98 -4.69 14.66
C THR A 77 10.38 -4.46 14.09
N GLN A 78 10.50 -4.23 12.78
CA GLN A 78 11.77 -4.01 12.08
C GLN A 78 11.98 -2.55 11.69
N GLY A 79 10.91 -1.74 11.66
CA GLY A 79 10.95 -0.37 11.18
C GLY A 79 11.10 -0.29 9.66
N ILE A 80 11.39 0.91 9.16
CA ILE A 80 11.59 1.14 7.73
C ILE A 80 12.97 0.63 7.31
N THR A 81 13.00 -0.38 6.43
CA THR A 81 14.25 -0.92 5.88
C THR A 81 14.68 -0.16 4.62
N LEU A 82 15.91 -0.40 4.16
CA LEU A 82 16.41 0.17 2.89
C LEU A 82 15.56 -0.24 1.67
N ASN A 83 15.00 -1.45 1.67
CA ASN A 83 14.10 -1.88 0.60
C ASN A 83 12.77 -1.13 0.66
N CYS A 84 12.26 -0.89 1.87
CA CYS A 84 11.03 -0.10 2.06
C CYS A 84 11.25 1.36 1.61
N GLU A 85 12.39 1.97 1.95
CA GLU A 85 12.77 3.30 1.44
C GLU A 85 12.80 3.32 -0.10
N GLU A 86 13.42 2.33 -0.76
CA GLU A 86 13.44 2.27 -2.23
C GLU A 86 12.03 2.15 -2.85
N MET A 87 11.13 1.44 -2.18
CA MET A 87 9.74 1.29 -2.61
C MET A 87 8.92 2.58 -2.39
N ILE A 88 9.15 3.27 -1.28
CA ILE A 88 8.57 4.59 -0.99
C ILE A 88 9.02 5.58 -2.06
N ASP A 89 10.32 5.64 -2.32
CA ASP A 89 10.93 6.53 -3.31
C ASP A 89 10.37 6.31 -4.69
N PHE A 90 10.22 5.04 -5.07
CA PHE A 90 9.61 4.66 -6.34
C PHE A 90 8.19 5.20 -6.48
N VAL A 91 7.37 5.18 -5.43
CA VAL A 91 5.99 5.67 -5.49
C VAL A 91 5.95 7.20 -5.49
N GLU A 92 6.79 7.84 -4.69
CA GLU A 92 6.98 9.30 -4.63
C GLU A 92 7.43 9.88 -5.99
N GLU A 93 8.45 9.29 -6.61
CA GLU A 93 8.94 9.68 -7.94
C GLU A 93 7.86 9.58 -9.03
N LYS A 94 6.86 8.72 -8.83
CA LYS A 94 5.73 8.55 -9.76
C LYS A 94 4.55 9.47 -9.41
N SER A 95 4.63 10.20 -8.30
CA SER A 95 3.58 11.09 -7.80
C SER A 95 2.23 10.36 -7.69
N VAL A 96 2.28 9.10 -7.25
CA VAL A 96 1.10 8.27 -7.05
C VAL A 96 0.70 8.31 -5.58
N PRO A 97 -0.59 8.52 -5.25
CA PRO A 97 -1.05 8.50 -3.87
C PRO A 97 -0.73 7.17 -3.18
N TYR A 98 -0.28 7.22 -1.93
CA TYR A 98 -0.01 6.03 -1.15
C TYR A 98 -0.18 6.23 0.34
N VAL A 99 -0.27 5.08 1.03
CA VAL A 99 -0.31 4.99 2.48
C VAL A 99 0.70 3.95 2.95
N ILE A 100 1.18 4.10 4.18
CA ILE A 100 2.02 3.10 4.83
C ILE A 100 1.17 2.32 5.82
N PHE A 101 1.20 0.99 5.73
CA PHE A 101 0.67 0.10 6.75
C PHE A 101 1.80 -0.26 7.70
N ALA A 102 1.75 0.29 8.92
CA ALA A 102 2.63 -0.11 10.02
C ALA A 102 2.09 -1.42 10.61
N ASN A 103 2.45 -2.54 9.99
CA ASN A 103 1.90 -3.85 10.27
C ASN A 103 2.61 -4.55 11.45
N LYS A 104 1.95 -5.54 12.07
CA LYS A 104 2.40 -6.17 13.33
C LYS A 104 2.42 -5.17 14.49
N HIS A 105 1.49 -4.20 14.46
CA HIS A 105 1.40 -3.16 15.47
C HIS A 105 1.07 -3.72 16.87
N ASP A 106 0.43 -4.89 16.93
CA ASP A 106 0.22 -5.66 18.16
C ASP A 106 1.53 -6.14 18.81
N LEU A 107 2.61 -6.24 18.05
CA LEU A 107 3.93 -6.67 18.54
C LEU A 107 4.89 -5.51 18.81
N SER A 108 4.66 -4.36 18.17
CA SER A 108 5.47 -3.15 18.32
C SER A 108 4.61 -1.95 17.95
N ASP A 109 4.46 -0.99 18.86
CA ASP A 109 3.74 0.26 18.66
C ASP A 109 4.68 1.46 18.40
N ILE A 110 5.95 1.17 18.12
CA ILE A 110 6.96 2.19 17.85
C ILE A 110 6.52 3.03 16.63
N PRO A 111 6.53 4.38 16.74
CA PRO A 111 6.21 5.23 15.61
C PRO A 111 7.22 5.06 14.46
N LEU A 112 6.70 4.96 13.24
CA LEU A 112 7.52 5.02 12.04
C LEU A 112 7.73 6.47 11.62
N TYR A 113 8.95 6.77 11.18
CA TYR A 113 9.31 8.06 10.62
C TYR A 113 9.87 7.85 9.22
N THR A 114 9.17 8.40 8.24
CA THR A 114 9.64 8.51 6.85
C THR A 114 10.14 9.93 6.61
N ARG A 115 11.07 10.09 5.66
CA ARG A 115 11.53 11.41 5.21
C ARG A 115 10.47 12.21 4.44
N TYR A 116 9.33 11.58 4.12
CA TYR A 116 8.16 12.20 3.51
C TYR A 116 7.09 12.45 4.59
N PRO A 117 7.03 13.67 5.17
CA PRO A 117 6.26 13.93 6.39
C PRO A 117 4.74 13.88 6.20
N ASP A 118 4.25 14.05 4.98
CA ASP A 118 2.81 14.10 4.67
C ASP A 118 2.19 12.71 4.45
N VAL A 119 2.99 11.65 4.53
CA VAL A 119 2.53 10.29 4.31
C VAL A 119 1.68 9.82 5.48
N LEU A 120 0.48 9.35 5.15
CA LEU A 120 -0.41 8.75 6.14
C LEU A 120 0.08 7.34 6.49
N ILE A 121 0.43 7.17 7.76
CA ILE A 121 0.84 5.88 8.34
C ILE A 121 -0.33 5.33 9.16
N VAL A 122 -0.79 4.15 8.79
CA VAL A 122 -1.93 3.48 9.41
C VAL A 122 -1.43 2.26 10.20
N PRO A 123 -1.65 2.21 11.52
CA PRO A 123 -1.38 1.01 12.31
C PRO A 123 -2.23 -0.16 11.84
N THR A 124 -1.61 -1.32 11.59
CA THR A 124 -2.32 -2.50 11.10
C THR A 124 -1.88 -3.78 11.80
N GLU A 125 -2.79 -4.74 11.84
CA GLU A 125 -2.56 -6.09 12.34
C GLU A 125 -3.09 -7.08 11.29
N ALA A 126 -2.23 -7.53 10.38
CA ALA A 126 -2.67 -8.30 9.23
C ALA A 126 -3.35 -9.63 9.58
N ILE A 127 -3.06 -10.22 10.75
CA ILE A 127 -3.70 -11.47 11.20
C ILE A 127 -5.14 -11.24 11.67
N SER A 128 -5.39 -10.16 12.41
CA SER A 128 -6.73 -9.82 12.92
C SER A 128 -7.56 -9.04 11.88
N GLY A 129 -6.89 -8.40 10.92
CA GLY A 129 -7.48 -7.52 9.92
C GLY A 129 -7.68 -6.08 10.41
N LYS A 130 -7.29 -5.75 11.64
CA LYS A 130 -7.44 -4.41 12.21
C LYS A 130 -6.62 -3.39 11.43
N GLY A 131 -7.22 -2.22 11.17
CA GLY A 131 -6.63 -1.11 10.40
C GLY A 131 -6.58 -1.33 8.87
N ILE A 132 -6.74 -2.57 8.37
CA ILE A 132 -6.58 -2.87 6.94
C ILE A 132 -7.65 -2.16 6.08
N SER A 133 -8.92 -2.24 6.48
CA SER A 133 -10.00 -1.56 5.74
C SER A 133 -9.92 -0.04 5.87
N GLU A 134 -9.49 0.46 7.02
CA GLU A 134 -9.30 1.90 7.26
C GLU A 134 -8.23 2.44 6.32
N GLY A 135 -7.03 1.84 6.33
CA GLY A 135 -5.93 2.30 5.49
C GLY A 135 -6.21 2.17 4.00
N LEU A 136 -6.96 1.14 3.58
CA LEU A 136 -7.41 1.05 2.19
C LEU A 136 -8.39 2.17 1.83
N ASN A 137 -9.34 2.49 2.71
CA ASN A 137 -10.26 3.62 2.48
C ASN A 137 -9.50 4.95 2.46
N THR A 138 -8.54 5.16 3.35
CA THR A 138 -7.64 6.33 3.34
C THR A 138 -6.93 6.49 2.00
N LEU A 139 -6.39 5.40 1.44
CA LEU A 139 -5.80 5.43 0.10
C LEU A 139 -6.83 5.82 -0.98
N LEU A 140 -8.02 5.23 -0.94
CA LEU A 140 -9.07 5.53 -1.92
C LEU A 140 -9.56 6.98 -1.85
N GLU A 141 -9.53 7.59 -0.66
CA GLU A 141 -9.79 9.02 -0.45
C GLU A 141 -8.66 9.88 -1.02
N LEU A 142 -7.40 9.53 -0.77
CA LEU A 142 -6.24 10.24 -1.36
C LEU A 142 -6.25 10.21 -2.89
N MET A 143 -6.80 9.16 -3.48
CA MET A 143 -6.95 9.01 -4.93
C MET A 143 -8.15 9.79 -5.51
N ASP A 144 -9.04 10.32 -4.66
CA ASP A 144 -10.23 11.03 -5.09
C ASP A 144 -9.94 12.51 -5.38
N PRO A 145 -10.23 13.01 -6.60
CA PRO A 145 -9.97 14.41 -6.97
C PRO A 145 -10.64 15.44 -6.03
N GLU A 146 -11.81 15.11 -5.49
CA GLU A 146 -12.52 15.99 -4.54
C GLU A 146 -11.79 16.11 -3.20
N TYR A 147 -11.08 15.06 -2.77
CA TYR A 147 -10.27 15.10 -1.56
C TYR A 147 -8.99 15.92 -1.76
N VAL A 148 -8.31 15.72 -2.89
CA VAL A 148 -7.09 16.48 -3.23
C VAL A 148 -7.36 17.98 -3.35
N SER A 149 -8.52 18.37 -3.87
CA SER A 149 -8.90 19.79 -3.95
C SER A 149 -9.16 20.42 -2.57
N LYS A 150 -9.73 19.66 -1.62
CA LYS A 150 -9.91 20.11 -0.23
C LYS A 150 -8.58 20.32 0.49
N ILE A 151 -7.60 19.43 0.32
CA ILE A 151 -6.26 19.60 0.91
C ILE A 151 -5.63 20.90 0.38
N LYS A 152 -5.61 21.08 -0.95
CA LYS A 152 -5.02 22.28 -1.57
C LYS A 152 -5.68 23.57 -1.10
N ALA A 153 -7.00 23.58 -0.90
CA ALA A 153 -7.73 24.75 -0.42
C ALA A 153 -7.43 25.12 1.04
N VAL A 154 -7.00 24.17 1.87
CA VAL A 154 -6.65 24.41 3.29
C VAL A 154 -5.18 24.83 3.45
N SER A 155 -4.31 24.45 2.49
CA SER A 155 -2.89 24.79 2.48
C SER A 155 -2.54 26.11 1.78
N CYS A 156 -3.53 26.94 1.42
CA CYS A 156 -3.35 28.24 0.75
C CYS A 156 -3.65 29.42 1.68
#